data_AF-A0A1G8Y1G4-F1
#
_entry.id   AF-A0A1G8Y1G4-F1
#
_cell.length_a   1.000
_cell.length_b   1.000
_cell.length_c   1.000
_cell.angle_alpha   90.00
_cell.angle_beta   90.00
_cell.angle_gamma   90.00
#
_symmetry.space_group_name_H-M   'P 1'
#
loop_
_entity.id
_entity.type
_entity.pdbx_description
1 polymer ?
#
loop_
_entity_poly.entity_id
_entity_poly.type
_entity_poly.pdbx_seq_one_letter_code
_entity_poly.pdbx_strand_id
1 'polypeptide(L)'
;MNHCKKMKSTILNFALILLFNVSFAQNNPTHFKSDIDFGNGTVFSTFLDVTIGQDQFVITSPKNADVRVMGGKAKLGRILGKSPKKGIIITIKGQQKKDSLFGETKIPMVGKLKFKGIVKNTTLSGEFLNGDGISIGTLHGVNSSEDKISYQNLYPLLMKTVQENIYAKAALQNKDWQKFEKQIKALCNDAHDDIELYLGFNILAQKLPFTHLTLAILQEAAGDENAPGIQKSVVFEEKNSTTAYLQVKNFSTSGTELEEILPKIVANPAYKNLIIDLRNNGGGGISPAFALAKYVTTEDLEVGYFLTNKLSYSGYQPELFKTLPELQPKGTKEFGDELRRSPGVKLIFKKPANPVFTGNLYVLENGRTGSTCEPIVYLLKNRKKATIIGERSYGGMLAASPFTVSGKYMLMVPIADFYTYDGIRLDKVGVEPDIAVKSDDALNKALEIINSGKK
;
A
#
# COMPACT_ATOMS: atom_id res chain seq x y z
N MET A 1 -40.37 44.30 76.83
CA MET A 1 -39.27 43.48 77.38
C MET A 1 -38.98 42.34 76.41
N ASN A 2 -37.74 42.29 75.87
CA ASN A 2 -36.88 41.14 75.54
C ASN A 2 -37.55 39.74 75.52
N HIS A 3 -37.35 38.80 74.59
CA HIS A 3 -36.21 38.37 73.76
C HIS A 3 -36.79 37.39 72.70
N CYS A 4 -36.36 37.35 71.44
CA CYS A 4 -35.13 36.77 70.87
C CYS A 4 -35.08 35.22 70.75
N LYS A 5 -35.15 34.76 69.48
CA LYS A 5 -34.37 33.70 68.78
C LYS A 5 -34.51 32.18 69.09
N LYS A 6 -34.84 31.49 67.98
CA LYS A 6 -34.15 30.35 67.31
C LYS A 6 -33.94 29.00 68.04
N MET A 7 -34.68 28.00 67.54
CA MET A 7 -34.22 26.84 66.76
C MET A 7 -33.06 25.97 67.30
N LYS A 8 -33.34 24.67 67.58
CA LYS A 8 -32.49 23.50 67.21
C LYS A 8 -33.10 22.14 67.65
N SER A 9 -32.69 21.07 66.95
CA SER A 9 -32.78 19.62 67.23
C SER A 9 -33.89 18.85 66.48
N THR A 10 -33.68 18.22 65.31
CA THR A 10 -32.97 16.95 64.94
C THR A 10 -33.70 15.65 65.36
N ILE A 11 -33.73 14.66 64.42
CA ILE A 11 -33.94 13.18 64.57
C ILE A 11 -35.45 12.75 64.46
N LEU A 12 -35.94 11.78 63.66
CA LEU A 12 -35.41 10.56 63.01
C LEU A 12 -36.39 9.98 61.95
N ASN A 13 -35.84 9.25 60.97
CA ASN A 13 -36.38 8.09 60.21
C ASN A 13 -37.82 8.08 59.66
N PHE A 14 -37.91 8.06 58.32
CA PHE A 14 -38.47 6.88 57.66
C PHE A 14 -37.71 6.63 56.36
N ALA A 15 -36.82 5.64 56.41
CA ALA A 15 -36.21 5.02 55.25
C ALA A 15 -37.27 4.19 54.53
N LEU A 16 -37.67 4.61 53.33
CA LEU A 16 -38.25 3.69 52.36
C LEU A 16 -37.15 3.35 51.35
N ILE A 17 -36.60 2.16 51.54
CA ILE A 17 -35.66 1.48 50.67
C ILE A 17 -36.36 1.26 49.33
N LEU A 18 -36.18 2.18 48.38
CA LEU A 18 -36.23 1.84 46.97
C LEU A 18 -34.86 1.26 46.62
N LEU A 19 -34.81 -0.07 46.57
CA LEU A 19 -33.76 -0.81 45.88
C LEU A 19 -33.80 -0.43 44.40
N PHE A 20 -33.19 0.71 44.07
CA PHE A 20 -32.67 0.91 42.73
C PHE A 20 -31.48 -0.04 42.58
N ASN A 21 -31.69 -1.12 41.84
CA ASN A 21 -30.61 -1.77 41.11
C ASN A 21 -30.11 -0.77 40.05
N VAL A 22 -29.33 0.23 40.48
CA VAL A 22 -28.45 0.95 39.57
C VAL A 22 -27.33 -0.03 39.28
N SER A 23 -27.47 -0.77 38.19
CA SER A 23 -26.31 -1.37 37.53
C SER A 23 -25.35 -0.21 37.27
N PHE A 24 -24.24 -0.18 38.01
CA PHE A 24 -23.18 0.79 37.79
C PHE A 24 -22.67 0.57 36.37
N ALA A 25 -23.05 1.44 35.43
CA ALA A 25 -22.32 1.57 34.19
C ALA A 25 -20.85 1.78 34.57
N GLN A 26 -19.95 1.04 33.91
CA GLN A 26 -18.53 1.13 34.18
C GLN A 26 -18.06 2.51 33.70
N ASN A 27 -18.03 3.50 34.60
CA ASN A 27 -17.73 4.90 34.25
C ASN A 27 -16.28 5.10 33.77
N ASN A 28 -15.40 4.13 34.03
CA ASN A 28 -14.02 4.14 33.54
C ASN A 28 -13.86 3.10 32.42
N PRO A 29 -13.22 3.46 31.30
CA PRO A 29 -12.93 2.51 30.24
C PRO A 29 -12.02 1.39 30.76
N THR A 30 -12.27 0.17 30.30
CA THR A 30 -11.32 -0.94 30.46
C THR A 30 -10.30 -0.88 29.34
N HIS A 31 -9.01 -0.94 29.67
CA HIS A 31 -7.91 -0.80 28.74
C HIS A 31 -7.39 -2.15 28.27
N PHE A 32 -7.19 -2.33 26.96
CA PHE A 32 -6.73 -3.58 26.37
C PHE A 32 -5.54 -3.36 25.45
N LYS A 33 -4.47 -4.13 25.66
CA LYS A 33 -3.46 -4.35 24.62
C LYS A 33 -4.02 -5.39 23.66
N SER A 34 -4.12 -5.03 22.39
CA SER A 34 -4.88 -5.78 21.39
C SER A 34 -4.10 -5.99 20.12
N ASP A 35 -4.25 -7.16 19.53
CA ASP A 35 -3.82 -7.50 18.19
C ASP A 35 -5.04 -7.44 17.24
N ILE A 36 -4.85 -6.78 16.10
CA ILE A 36 -5.90 -6.53 15.10
C ILE A 36 -5.41 -6.94 13.71
N ASP A 37 -6.20 -7.77 13.03
CA ASP A 37 -6.10 -8.04 11.60
C ASP A 37 -7.34 -7.48 10.88
N PHE A 38 -7.12 -6.76 9.78
CA PHE A 38 -8.18 -6.21 8.92
C PHE A 38 -8.38 -7.01 7.62
N GLY A 39 -7.84 -8.22 7.54
CA GLY A 39 -8.10 -9.19 6.46
C GLY A 39 -7.03 -9.27 5.39
N ASN A 40 -5.94 -8.55 5.59
CA ASN A 40 -4.77 -8.61 4.73
C ASN A 40 -3.65 -9.48 5.34
N GLY A 41 -3.93 -10.16 6.47
CA GLY A 41 -2.98 -11.00 7.19
C GLY A 41 -1.92 -10.20 7.96
N THR A 42 -2.06 -8.87 8.05
CA THR A 42 -1.16 -8.03 8.86
C THR A 42 -1.76 -7.81 10.23
N VAL A 43 -1.06 -8.30 11.26
CA VAL A 43 -1.48 -8.13 12.67
C VAL A 43 -0.80 -6.91 13.28
N PHE A 44 -1.61 -5.90 13.61
CA PHE A 44 -1.18 -4.70 14.31
C PHE A 44 -1.44 -4.83 15.81
N SER A 45 -0.40 -4.63 16.61
CA SER A 45 -0.57 -4.46 18.06
C SER A 45 -0.92 -3.01 18.37
N THR A 46 -2.01 -2.78 19.10
CA THR A 46 -2.58 -1.49 19.46
C THR A 46 -3.22 -1.52 20.85
N PHE A 47 -3.72 -0.38 21.30
CA PHE A 47 -4.36 -0.23 22.59
C PHE A 47 -5.79 0.27 22.42
N LEU A 48 -6.74 -0.41 23.05
CA LEU A 48 -8.16 -0.11 22.91
C LEU A 48 -8.78 0.16 24.28
N ASP A 49 -9.48 1.30 24.37
CA ASP A 49 -10.34 1.61 25.49
C ASP A 49 -11.76 1.12 25.19
N VAL A 50 -12.30 0.25 26.03
CA VAL A 50 -13.69 -0.25 25.96
C VAL A 50 -14.52 0.41 27.05
N THR A 51 -15.57 1.13 26.66
CA THR A 51 -16.56 1.70 27.57
C THR A 51 -17.90 0.99 27.36
N ILE A 52 -18.50 0.51 28.45
CA ILE A 52 -19.78 -0.20 28.48
C ILE A 52 -20.80 0.68 29.23
N GLY A 53 -21.88 1.05 28.56
CA GLY A 53 -23.03 1.75 29.12
C GLY A 53 -24.27 0.86 29.21
N GLN A 54 -25.45 1.46 29.37
CA GLN A 54 -26.73 0.73 29.35
C GLN A 54 -27.00 0.18 27.93
N ASP A 55 -26.71 -1.09 27.72
CA ASP A 55 -26.88 -1.85 26.46
C ASP A 55 -26.14 -1.28 25.23
N GLN A 56 -25.15 -0.42 25.46
CA GLN A 56 -24.33 0.21 24.43
C GLN A 56 -22.85 0.05 24.79
N PHE A 57 -22.01 -0.03 23.77
CA PHE A 57 -20.56 0.00 23.96
C PHE A 57 -19.87 0.94 22.97
N VAL A 58 -18.69 1.39 23.37
CA VAL A 58 -17.77 2.15 22.53
C VAL A 58 -16.36 1.62 22.75
N ILE A 59 -15.69 1.24 21.66
CA ILE A 59 -14.27 0.90 21.63
C ILE A 59 -13.52 1.99 20.87
N THR A 60 -12.42 2.51 21.41
CA THR A 60 -11.59 3.53 20.74
C THR A 60 -10.11 3.24 20.83
N SER A 61 -9.38 3.52 19.74
CA SER A 61 -7.92 3.60 19.76
C SER A 61 -7.42 4.80 20.60
N PRO A 62 -6.11 4.92 20.86
CA PRO A 62 -5.57 6.00 21.67
C PRO A 62 -5.94 7.37 21.10
N LYS A 63 -6.28 8.31 21.99
CA LYS A 63 -6.54 9.70 21.61
C LYS A 63 -5.27 10.36 21.08
N ASN A 64 -5.43 11.32 20.19
CA ASN A 64 -4.35 12.08 19.55
C ASN A 64 -3.39 11.32 18.62
N ALA A 65 -3.80 10.16 18.09
CA ALA A 65 -2.99 9.40 17.14
C ALA A 65 -2.60 10.23 15.91
N ASP A 66 -3.54 10.97 15.32
CA ASP A 66 -3.27 11.87 14.19
C ASP A 66 -2.18 12.92 14.47
N VAL A 67 -2.05 13.43 15.70
CA VAL A 67 -1.00 14.40 16.07
C VAL A 67 0.35 13.71 16.17
N ARG A 68 0.41 12.49 16.69
CA ARG A 68 1.66 11.70 16.73
C ARG A 68 2.12 11.27 15.34
N VAL A 69 1.17 10.88 14.49
CA VAL A 69 1.41 10.47 13.10
C VAL A 69 1.77 11.65 12.19
N MET A 70 1.04 12.76 12.27
CA MET A 70 1.11 13.86 11.29
C MET A 70 1.73 15.15 11.84
N GLY A 71 2.05 15.20 13.14
CA GLY A 71 2.57 16.37 13.84
C GLY A 71 1.52 17.47 14.06
N GLY A 72 1.99 18.67 14.42
CA GLY A 72 1.13 19.80 14.83
C GLY A 72 0.08 20.25 13.81
N LYS A 73 0.28 19.99 12.51
CA LYS A 73 -0.71 20.31 11.45
C LYS A 73 -2.00 19.48 11.56
N ALA A 74 -1.97 18.33 12.24
CA ALA A 74 -3.17 17.52 12.48
C ALA A 74 -4.24 18.28 13.26
N LYS A 75 -3.83 19.14 14.21
CA LYS A 75 -4.76 19.96 15.01
C LYS A 75 -5.60 20.89 14.13
N LEU A 76 -4.98 21.50 13.11
CA LEU A 76 -5.69 22.31 12.13
C LEU A 76 -6.62 21.46 11.24
N GLY A 77 -6.17 20.26 10.84
CA GLY A 77 -7.00 19.29 10.13
C GLY A 77 -8.26 18.90 10.89
N ARG A 78 -8.20 18.76 12.22
CA ARG A 78 -9.38 18.51 13.07
C ARG A 78 -10.38 19.66 13.05
N ILE A 79 -9.89 20.91 13.16
CA ILE A 79 -10.76 22.12 13.13
C ILE A 79 -11.50 22.21 11.79
N LEU A 80 -10.83 21.84 10.70
CA LEU A 80 -11.39 21.83 9.34
C LEU A 80 -12.21 20.57 9.02
N GLY A 81 -12.43 19.66 9.99
CA GLY A 81 -13.18 18.42 9.78
C GLY A 81 -12.47 17.37 8.91
N LYS A 82 -11.20 17.57 8.58
CA LYS A 82 -10.37 16.68 7.74
C LYS A 82 -9.67 15.57 8.53
N SER A 83 -9.73 15.60 9.86
CA SER A 83 -9.15 14.58 10.75
C SER A 83 -10.21 14.07 11.75
N PRO A 84 -10.14 12.80 12.22
CA PRO A 84 -11.07 12.27 13.21
C PRO A 84 -11.15 13.12 14.49
N LYS A 85 -12.36 13.21 15.07
CA LYS A 85 -12.56 13.89 16.36
C LYS A 85 -11.66 13.26 17.42
N LYS A 86 -11.01 14.09 18.23
CA LYS A 86 -10.02 13.70 19.25
C LYS A 86 -8.80 12.93 18.71
N GLY A 87 -8.64 12.82 17.39
CA GLY A 87 -7.54 12.09 16.77
C GLY A 87 -7.63 10.56 16.90
N ILE A 88 -8.82 10.02 17.13
CA ILE A 88 -9.06 8.58 17.28
C ILE A 88 -9.18 7.95 15.88
N ILE A 89 -8.37 6.93 15.59
CA ILE A 89 -8.29 6.29 14.27
C ILE A 89 -9.12 5.00 14.17
N ILE A 90 -9.41 4.34 15.30
CA ILE A 90 -10.37 3.23 15.36
C ILE A 90 -11.48 3.62 16.31
N THR A 91 -12.71 3.51 15.84
CA THR A 91 -13.91 3.59 16.69
C THR A 91 -14.84 2.45 16.33
N ILE A 92 -15.29 1.69 17.32
CA ILE A 92 -16.32 0.67 17.17
C ILE A 92 -17.45 1.02 18.12
N LYS A 93 -18.69 1.06 17.62
CA LYS A 93 -19.86 1.38 18.44
C LYS A 93 -21.03 0.49 18.10
N GLY A 94 -21.82 0.17 19.10
CA GLY A 94 -23.07 -0.54 18.89
C GLY A 94 -23.70 -1.04 20.18
N GLN A 95 -24.50 -2.10 20.04
CA GLN A 95 -25.27 -2.68 21.12
C GLN A 95 -24.48 -3.75 21.84
N GLN A 96 -24.65 -3.80 23.16
CA GLN A 96 -24.18 -4.90 24.00
C GLN A 96 -25.35 -5.75 24.46
N LYS A 97 -25.18 -7.06 24.43
CA LYS A 97 -26.12 -8.04 25.00
C LYS A 97 -25.33 -9.05 25.82
N LYS A 98 -25.40 -8.95 27.15
CA LYS A 98 -24.52 -9.69 28.07
C LYS A 98 -23.05 -9.42 27.71
N ASP A 99 -22.25 -10.46 27.47
CA ASP A 99 -20.85 -10.35 27.08
C ASP A 99 -20.67 -10.06 25.58
N SER A 100 -21.74 -10.15 24.77
CA SER A 100 -21.66 -10.01 23.32
C SER A 100 -21.78 -8.55 22.87
N LEU A 101 -20.93 -8.17 21.92
CA LEU A 101 -20.84 -6.84 21.31
C LEU A 101 -21.21 -6.92 19.83
N PHE A 102 -22.14 -6.09 19.38
CA PHE A 102 -22.56 -5.99 17.99
C PHE A 102 -22.53 -4.55 17.55
N GLY A 103 -21.68 -4.21 16.59
CA GLY A 103 -21.51 -2.81 16.19
C GLY A 103 -20.94 -2.61 14.81
N GLU A 104 -20.60 -1.36 14.52
CA GLU A 104 -19.98 -0.94 13.28
C GLU A 104 -18.68 -0.19 13.57
N THR A 105 -17.71 -0.37 12.68
CA THR A 105 -16.45 0.34 12.73
C THR A 105 -16.54 1.68 12.01
N LYS A 106 -15.73 2.62 12.48
CA LYS A 106 -15.34 3.83 11.77
C LYS A 106 -13.82 3.90 11.78
N ILE A 107 -13.22 3.37 10.72
CA ILE A 107 -11.77 3.27 10.56
C ILE A 107 -11.41 3.95 9.23
N PRO A 108 -10.76 5.14 9.23
CA PRO A 108 -10.52 5.89 7.99
C PRO A 108 -9.82 5.11 6.87
N MET A 109 -8.96 4.16 7.20
CA MET A 109 -8.18 3.36 6.24
C MET A 109 -8.88 2.10 5.73
N VAL A 110 -9.83 1.54 6.48
CA VAL A 110 -10.51 0.27 6.13
C VAL A 110 -11.97 0.53 5.72
N GLY A 111 -12.53 1.68 6.10
CA GLY A 111 -13.93 2.01 5.88
C GLY A 111 -14.81 1.48 7.02
N LYS A 112 -16.07 1.20 6.69
CA LYS A 112 -17.06 0.66 7.63
C LYS A 112 -17.11 -0.86 7.49
N LEU A 113 -16.95 -1.55 8.61
CA LEU A 113 -17.14 -2.99 8.76
C LEU A 113 -18.16 -3.25 9.86
N LYS A 114 -18.84 -4.39 9.81
CA LYS A 114 -19.58 -4.87 10.97
C LYS A 114 -18.61 -5.52 11.95
N PHE A 115 -18.89 -5.42 13.24
CA PHE A 115 -18.10 -6.00 14.31
C PHE A 115 -18.99 -6.91 15.16
N LYS A 116 -18.54 -8.14 15.38
CA LYS A 116 -19.13 -9.08 16.31
C LYS A 116 -18.06 -9.51 17.29
N GLY A 117 -18.25 -9.20 18.57
CA GLY A 117 -17.24 -9.45 19.59
C GLY A 117 -17.81 -9.97 20.90
N ILE A 118 -16.90 -10.30 21.79
CA ILE A 118 -17.16 -10.72 23.16
C ILE A 118 -16.19 -9.95 24.07
N VAL A 119 -16.71 -9.40 25.15
CA VAL A 119 -15.90 -8.84 26.24
C VAL A 119 -16.23 -9.59 27.51
N LYS A 120 -15.23 -10.24 28.10
CA LYS A 120 -15.39 -11.06 29.30
C LYS A 120 -14.19 -10.94 30.21
N ASN A 121 -14.42 -10.54 31.45
CA ASN A 121 -13.38 -10.39 32.48
C ASN A 121 -12.21 -9.53 32.00
N THR A 122 -11.12 -10.18 31.57
CA THR A 122 -9.85 -9.58 31.16
C THR A 122 -9.60 -9.70 29.66
N THR A 123 -10.55 -10.22 28.87
CA THR A 123 -10.36 -10.43 27.43
C THR A 123 -11.40 -9.71 26.60
N LEU A 124 -10.95 -9.25 25.44
CA LEU A 124 -11.74 -8.72 24.34
C LEU A 124 -11.45 -9.58 23.12
N SER A 125 -12.47 -10.11 22.47
CA SER A 125 -12.31 -10.81 21.20
C SER A 125 -13.37 -10.38 20.21
N GLY A 126 -13.11 -10.53 18.91
CA GLY A 126 -14.13 -10.32 17.91
C GLY A 126 -13.63 -10.47 16.49
N GLU A 127 -14.56 -10.34 15.57
CA GLU A 127 -14.34 -10.44 14.13
C GLU A 127 -14.89 -9.22 13.42
N PHE A 128 -14.21 -8.84 12.33
CA PHE A 128 -14.68 -7.84 11.40
C PHE A 128 -15.33 -8.52 10.19
N LEU A 129 -16.52 -8.07 9.83
CA LEU A 129 -17.30 -8.68 8.75
C LEU A 129 -17.48 -7.67 7.62
N ASN A 130 -17.37 -8.15 6.38
CA ASN A 130 -17.65 -7.35 5.18
C ASN A 130 -19.18 -7.15 4.98
N GLY A 131 -19.57 -6.52 3.86
CA GLY A 131 -20.98 -6.27 3.52
C GLY A 131 -21.85 -7.54 3.48
N ASP A 132 -21.26 -8.66 3.04
CA ASP A 132 -21.89 -9.97 2.90
C ASP A 132 -21.92 -10.76 4.22
N GLY A 133 -21.33 -10.22 5.30
CA GLY A 133 -21.25 -10.89 6.59
C GLY A 133 -20.14 -11.94 6.69
N ILE A 134 -19.18 -11.94 5.76
CA ILE A 134 -18.00 -12.82 5.78
C ILE A 134 -16.95 -12.23 6.73
N SER A 135 -16.37 -13.07 7.59
CA SER A 135 -15.24 -12.70 8.45
C SER A 135 -14.01 -12.41 7.60
N ILE A 136 -13.49 -11.20 7.76
CA ILE A 136 -12.32 -10.69 7.04
C ILE A 136 -11.29 -10.15 8.02
N GLY A 137 -11.29 -10.53 9.29
CA GLY A 137 -10.34 -9.96 10.23
C GLY A 137 -10.72 -10.22 11.67
N THR A 138 -9.76 -10.10 12.55
CA THR A 138 -9.89 -10.48 13.96
C THR A 138 -9.41 -9.38 14.88
N LEU A 139 -9.93 -9.41 16.10
CA LEU A 139 -9.51 -8.58 17.22
C LEU A 139 -9.33 -9.50 18.42
N HIS A 140 -8.16 -9.45 19.03
CA HIS A 140 -7.88 -10.15 20.29
C HIS A 140 -7.16 -9.20 21.22
N GLY A 141 -7.72 -8.97 22.40
CA GLY A 141 -7.17 -8.07 23.40
C GLY A 141 -7.18 -8.68 24.79
N VAL A 142 -6.15 -8.35 25.56
CA VAL A 142 -6.05 -8.69 26.98
C VAL A 142 -5.90 -7.39 27.76
N ASN A 143 -6.59 -7.34 28.90
CA ASN A 143 -6.53 -6.20 29.80
C ASN A 143 -5.07 -5.91 30.15
N SER A 144 -4.66 -4.66 30.02
CA SER A 144 -3.28 -4.25 30.21
C SER A 144 -3.19 -2.89 30.90
N SER A 145 -2.12 -2.70 31.65
CA SER A 145 -1.70 -1.40 32.18
C SER A 145 -0.68 -0.69 31.27
N GLU A 146 -0.16 -1.37 30.25
CA GLU A 146 0.67 -0.75 29.22
C GLU A 146 -0.19 0.20 28.36
N ASP A 147 0.36 1.35 28.01
CA ASP A 147 -0.32 2.38 27.20
C ASP A 147 0.41 2.70 25.87
N LYS A 148 1.59 2.09 25.67
CA LYS A 148 2.40 2.22 24.46
C LYS A 148 3.38 1.06 24.26
N ILE A 149 3.75 0.83 22.99
CA ILE A 149 4.88 0.00 22.58
C ILE A 149 6.13 0.88 22.51
N SER A 150 7.29 0.35 22.95
CA SER A 150 8.56 1.06 22.83
C SER A 150 9.25 0.79 21.50
N TYR A 151 9.47 1.84 20.70
CA TYR A 151 10.19 1.77 19.43
C TYR A 151 11.60 2.39 19.48
N GLN A 152 12.12 2.66 20.67
CA GLN A 152 13.42 3.35 20.84
C GLN A 152 14.57 2.61 20.15
N ASN A 153 14.57 1.27 20.21
CA ASN A 153 15.58 0.43 19.57
C ASN A 153 15.33 0.23 18.07
N LEU A 154 14.11 0.49 17.59
CA LEU A 154 13.75 0.28 16.18
C LEU A 154 14.32 1.39 15.29
N TYR A 155 14.30 2.65 15.75
CA TYR A 155 14.84 3.79 14.99
C TYR A 155 16.28 3.59 14.47
N PRO A 156 17.29 3.29 15.32
CA PRO A 156 18.66 3.13 14.84
C PRO A 156 18.80 1.96 13.86
N LEU A 157 18.02 0.88 14.03
CA LEU A 157 18.00 -0.26 13.12
C LEU A 157 17.40 0.12 11.76
N LEU A 158 16.27 0.83 11.74
CA LEU A 158 15.66 1.35 10.50
C LEU A 158 16.66 2.19 9.71
N MET A 159 17.31 3.16 10.36
CA MET A 159 18.25 4.06 9.71
C MET A 159 19.49 3.32 9.19
N LYS A 160 20.03 2.38 9.98
CA LYS A 160 21.15 1.52 9.56
C LYS A 160 20.77 0.70 8.33
N THR A 161 19.60 0.05 8.33
CA THR A 161 19.12 -0.74 7.19
C THR A 161 19.02 0.09 5.91
N VAL A 162 18.52 1.34 5.98
CA VAL A 162 18.50 2.23 4.82
C VAL A 162 19.92 2.59 4.38
N GLN A 163 20.77 3.03 5.31
CA GLN A 163 22.12 3.50 4.99
C GLN A 163 22.99 2.43 4.31
N GLU A 164 22.83 1.16 4.70
CA GLU A 164 23.59 0.04 4.15
C GLU A 164 23.08 -0.42 2.77
N ASN A 165 21.81 -0.19 2.46
CA ASN A 165 21.14 -0.86 1.33
C ASN A 165 20.55 0.09 0.28
N ILE A 166 20.40 1.39 0.55
CA ILE A 166 19.80 2.32 -0.41
C ILE A 166 20.64 2.43 -1.68
N TYR A 167 19.98 2.50 -2.83
CA TYR A 167 20.55 2.51 -4.19
C TYR A 167 21.71 3.48 -4.43
N ALA A 168 21.76 4.61 -3.73
CA ALA A 168 22.85 5.57 -3.79
C ALA A 168 22.98 6.33 -2.47
N LYS A 169 24.20 6.45 -1.93
CA LYS A 169 24.45 7.21 -0.68
C LYS A 169 24.04 8.68 -0.80
N ALA A 170 24.17 9.27 -1.99
CA ALA A 170 23.76 10.64 -2.27
C ALA A 170 22.25 10.88 -2.07
N ALA A 171 21.41 9.83 -2.17
CA ALA A 171 19.97 9.92 -1.91
C ALA A 171 19.64 10.33 -0.47
N LEU A 172 20.58 10.15 0.47
CA LEU A 172 20.45 10.54 1.87
C LEU A 172 21.02 11.95 2.15
N GLN A 173 21.65 12.59 1.16
CA GLN A 173 22.37 13.87 1.33
C GLN A 173 21.53 15.07 0.87
N ASN A 174 20.23 15.08 1.19
CA ASN A 174 19.34 16.20 0.86
C ASN A 174 18.46 16.59 2.06
N LYS A 175 17.87 17.79 1.97
CA LYS A 175 17.05 18.37 3.05
C LYS A 175 15.79 17.56 3.32
N ASP A 176 15.23 16.88 2.31
CA ASP A 176 14.03 16.06 2.47
C ASP A 176 14.34 14.80 3.28
N TRP A 177 15.47 14.15 3.03
CA TRP A 177 15.95 13.03 3.85
C TRP A 177 16.22 13.46 5.29
N GLN A 178 16.98 14.55 5.51
CA GLN A 178 17.27 15.05 6.86
C GLN A 178 15.99 15.34 7.66
N LYS A 179 14.99 15.91 6.96
CA LYS A 179 13.68 16.17 7.54
C LYS A 179 12.93 14.86 7.84
N PHE A 180 12.91 13.92 6.91
CA PHE A 180 12.31 12.60 7.09
C PHE A 180 12.92 11.88 8.29
N GLU A 181 14.24 11.77 8.37
CA GLU A 181 14.96 11.14 9.47
C GLU A 181 14.59 11.76 10.83
N LYS A 182 14.58 13.10 10.93
CA LYS A 182 14.14 13.81 12.14
C LYS A 182 12.69 13.45 12.51
N GLN A 183 11.80 13.36 11.52
CA GLN A 183 10.39 13.02 11.75
C GLN A 183 10.20 11.56 12.14
N ILE A 184 10.96 10.62 11.57
CA ILE A 184 10.93 9.21 11.97
C ILE A 184 11.48 9.03 13.37
N LYS A 185 12.55 9.76 13.76
CA LYS A 185 13.04 9.75 15.14
C LYS A 185 11.97 10.21 16.13
N ALA A 186 11.26 11.29 15.81
CA ALA A 186 10.15 11.76 16.64
C ALA A 186 9.01 10.74 16.67
N LEU A 187 8.64 10.17 15.53
CA LEU A 187 7.59 9.15 15.43
C LEU A 187 7.91 7.93 16.29
N CYS A 188 9.13 7.39 16.26
CA CYS A 188 9.52 6.25 17.10
C CYS A 188 9.52 6.58 18.61
N ASN A 189 9.66 7.85 18.99
CA ASN A 189 9.54 8.27 20.38
C ASN A 189 8.08 8.45 20.82
N ASP A 190 7.26 8.98 19.91
CA ASP A 190 5.92 9.46 20.22
C ASP A 190 4.83 8.43 19.95
N ALA A 191 4.97 7.58 18.91
CA ALA A 191 3.95 6.61 18.51
C ALA A 191 3.61 5.66 19.67
N HIS A 192 2.32 5.45 19.86
CA HIS A 192 1.85 4.53 20.91
C HIS A 192 1.83 3.10 20.43
N ASP A 193 1.58 2.87 19.15
CA ASP A 193 1.30 1.54 18.63
C ASP A 193 1.68 1.35 17.16
N ASP A 194 1.49 0.12 16.68
CA ASP A 194 1.95 -0.30 15.37
C ASP A 194 1.20 0.41 14.26
N ILE A 195 -0.06 0.74 14.48
CA ILE A 195 -0.89 1.44 13.50
C ILE A 195 -0.34 2.86 13.33
N GLU A 196 -0.04 3.55 14.43
CA GLU A 196 0.57 4.88 14.38
C GLU A 196 1.96 4.85 13.73
N LEU A 197 2.83 3.91 14.11
CA LEU A 197 4.16 3.78 13.53
C LEU A 197 4.08 3.49 12.02
N TYR A 198 3.27 2.52 11.62
CA TYR A 198 3.10 2.10 10.23
C TYR A 198 2.58 3.25 9.36
N LEU A 199 1.51 3.93 9.79
CA LEU A 199 0.94 5.04 9.04
C LEU A 199 1.90 6.22 8.99
N GLY A 200 2.48 6.58 10.13
CA GLY A 200 3.39 7.71 10.23
C GLY A 200 4.59 7.52 9.32
N PHE A 201 5.24 6.36 9.36
CA PHE A 201 6.38 6.06 8.52
C PHE A 201 6.02 6.17 7.04
N ASN A 202 4.96 5.47 6.61
CA ASN A 202 4.60 5.38 5.20
C ASN A 202 4.09 6.72 4.62
N ILE A 203 3.36 7.54 5.41
CA ILE A 203 2.95 8.89 4.99
C ILE A 203 4.17 9.83 4.88
N LEU A 204 5.13 9.71 5.79
CA LEU A 204 6.34 10.52 5.74
C LEU A 204 7.24 10.14 4.56
N ALA A 205 7.35 8.84 4.27
CA ALA A 205 8.18 8.33 3.18
C ALA A 205 7.68 8.78 1.80
N GLN A 206 6.37 8.99 1.61
CA GLN A 206 5.81 9.52 0.36
C GLN A 206 6.37 10.89 -0.04
N LYS A 207 6.86 11.68 0.92
CA LYS A 207 7.41 13.02 0.70
C LYS A 207 8.87 13.02 0.26
N LEU A 208 9.53 11.86 0.28
CA LEU A 208 10.91 11.74 -0.18
C LEU A 208 11.00 12.00 -1.70
N PRO A 209 12.15 12.47 -2.21
CA PRO A 209 12.39 12.68 -3.63
C PRO A 209 12.62 11.36 -4.41
N PHE A 210 12.36 10.22 -3.75
CA PHE A 210 12.42 8.88 -4.31
C PHE A 210 11.27 8.02 -3.77
N THR A 211 10.92 6.94 -4.47
CA THR A 211 9.83 6.03 -4.06
C THR A 211 10.36 4.76 -3.36
N HIS A 212 9.50 3.75 -3.14
CA HIS A 212 9.89 2.39 -2.73
C HIS A 212 10.55 2.22 -1.34
N LEU A 213 10.52 3.25 -0.48
CA LEU A 213 10.81 3.11 0.94
C LEU A 213 9.52 2.96 1.73
N THR A 214 9.25 1.78 2.28
CA THR A 214 8.03 1.51 3.05
C THR A 214 8.30 0.61 4.25
N LEU A 215 7.58 0.85 5.34
CA LEU A 215 7.58 -0.01 6.52
C LEU A 215 6.42 -1.00 6.38
N ALA A 216 6.74 -2.28 6.53
CA ALA A 216 5.79 -3.38 6.60
C ALA A 216 5.87 -4.06 7.98
N ILE A 217 4.77 -4.69 8.39
CA ILE A 217 4.70 -5.51 9.59
C ILE A 217 4.33 -6.92 9.12
N LEU A 218 5.26 -7.86 9.29
CA LEU A 218 5.06 -9.25 8.91
C LEU A 218 4.49 -10.07 10.07
N GLN A 219 3.67 -11.05 9.73
CA GLN A 219 3.42 -12.18 10.61
C GLN A 219 4.35 -13.34 10.21
N GLU A 220 4.81 -14.12 11.19
CA GLU A 220 5.25 -15.49 10.89
C GLU A 220 4.02 -16.24 10.37
N ALA A 221 4.09 -16.76 9.14
CA ALA A 221 2.97 -17.46 8.55
C ALA A 221 2.56 -18.64 9.45
N ALA A 222 1.39 -18.54 10.10
CA ALA A 222 0.63 -19.74 10.42
C ALA A 222 0.24 -20.34 9.08
N GLY A 223 0.72 -21.55 8.79
CA GLY A 223 0.44 -22.25 7.54
C GLY A 223 -1.07 -22.37 7.34
N ASP A 224 -1.62 -21.52 6.50
CA ASP A 224 -2.95 -21.69 5.93
C ASP A 224 -2.86 -21.42 4.43
N GLU A 225 -2.79 -22.51 3.67
CA GLU A 225 -2.72 -22.54 2.21
C GLU A 225 -4.08 -22.29 1.54
N ASN A 226 -5.04 -21.69 2.25
CA ASN A 226 -6.33 -21.34 1.67
C ASN A 226 -6.34 -19.89 1.19
N ALA A 227 -5.58 -19.63 0.12
CA ALA A 227 -5.74 -18.40 -0.65
C ALA A 227 -7.15 -18.39 -1.32
N PRO A 228 -7.94 -17.31 -1.19
CA PRO A 228 -9.19 -17.18 -1.93
C PRO A 228 -8.92 -17.26 -3.44
N GLY A 229 -9.80 -17.96 -4.17
CA GLY A 229 -9.57 -18.53 -5.49
C GLY A 229 -8.87 -17.65 -6.54
N ILE A 230 -8.14 -18.30 -7.45
CA ILE A 230 -7.32 -17.72 -8.51
C ILE A 230 -8.11 -16.64 -9.27
N GLN A 231 -7.93 -15.38 -8.87
CA GLN A 231 -8.51 -14.26 -9.59
C GLN A 231 -7.70 -14.05 -10.86
N LYS A 232 -8.34 -14.19 -12.03
CA LYS A 232 -7.69 -13.92 -13.32
C LYS A 232 -7.06 -12.54 -13.34
N SER A 233 -5.76 -12.50 -13.62
CA SER A 233 -4.95 -11.29 -13.68
C SER A 233 -4.77 -10.77 -15.11
N VAL A 234 -5.19 -11.54 -16.10
CA VAL A 234 -5.28 -11.15 -17.50
C VAL A 234 -6.70 -11.32 -18.03
N VAL A 235 -7.20 -10.34 -18.77
CA VAL A 235 -8.49 -10.42 -19.47
C VAL A 235 -8.26 -10.20 -20.95
N PHE A 236 -8.72 -11.15 -21.76
CA PHE A 236 -8.70 -11.06 -23.21
C PHE A 236 -10.14 -10.91 -23.74
N GLU A 237 -10.33 -9.97 -24.66
CA GLU A 237 -11.61 -9.71 -25.32
C GLU A 237 -11.37 -9.36 -26.79
N GLU A 238 -12.19 -9.92 -27.69
CA GLU A 238 -12.26 -9.45 -29.06
C GLU A 238 -13.21 -8.25 -29.13
N LYS A 239 -12.70 -7.06 -29.40
CA LYS A 239 -13.53 -5.84 -29.51
C LYS A 239 -14.29 -5.81 -30.85
N ASN A 240 -13.65 -6.34 -31.90
CA ASN A 240 -14.23 -6.62 -33.21
C ASN A 240 -13.28 -7.55 -33.98
N SER A 241 -13.68 -7.95 -35.20
CA SER A 241 -12.93 -8.87 -36.06
C SER A 241 -11.49 -8.44 -36.40
N THR A 242 -11.11 -7.19 -36.15
CA THR A 242 -9.77 -6.65 -36.43
C THR A 242 -9.03 -6.15 -35.19
N THR A 243 -9.64 -6.19 -34.01
CA THR A 243 -9.12 -5.54 -32.80
C THR A 243 -9.19 -6.46 -31.59
N ALA A 244 -8.02 -6.84 -31.09
CA ALA A 244 -7.86 -7.56 -29.83
C ALA A 244 -7.66 -6.57 -28.66
N TYR A 245 -8.21 -6.91 -27.51
CA TYR A 245 -8.03 -6.19 -26.25
C TYR A 245 -7.47 -7.14 -25.18
N LEU A 246 -6.40 -6.71 -24.53
CA LEU A 246 -5.70 -7.46 -23.49
C LEU A 246 -5.49 -6.56 -22.27
N GLN A 247 -6.24 -6.80 -21.20
CA GLN A 247 -6.00 -6.15 -19.91
C GLN A 247 -5.05 -6.99 -19.06
N VAL A 248 -4.02 -6.36 -18.51
CA VAL A 248 -3.10 -6.97 -17.54
C VAL A 248 -3.25 -6.23 -16.23
N LYS A 249 -3.87 -6.86 -15.23
CA LYS A 249 -4.20 -6.23 -13.94
C LYS A 249 -2.99 -6.06 -13.02
N ASN A 250 -2.03 -6.99 -13.09
CA ASN A 250 -0.76 -6.96 -12.38
C ASN A 250 0.24 -7.87 -13.10
N PHE A 251 1.54 -7.73 -12.82
CA PHE A 251 2.57 -8.63 -13.33
C PHE A 251 3.03 -9.70 -12.32
N SER A 252 2.45 -9.75 -11.13
CA SER A 252 2.83 -10.73 -10.10
C SER A 252 2.30 -12.13 -10.40
N THR A 253 1.13 -12.24 -11.02
CA THR A 253 0.43 -13.52 -11.27
C THR A 253 0.08 -13.76 -12.74
N SER A 254 0.46 -12.87 -13.65
CA SER A 254 -0.01 -12.88 -15.04
C SER A 254 0.80 -13.73 -16.01
N GLY A 255 1.94 -14.30 -15.58
CA GLY A 255 2.90 -14.97 -16.48
C GLY A 255 2.26 -16.06 -17.33
N THR A 256 1.65 -17.06 -16.69
CA THR A 256 1.01 -18.19 -17.38
C THR A 256 -0.14 -17.75 -18.28
N GLU A 257 -0.99 -16.81 -17.82
CA GLU A 257 -2.11 -16.32 -18.62
C GLU A 257 -1.63 -15.56 -19.87
N LEU A 258 -0.56 -14.77 -19.78
CA LEU A 258 0.05 -14.09 -20.91
C LEU A 258 0.65 -15.06 -21.93
N GLU A 259 1.35 -16.10 -21.47
CA GLU A 259 1.92 -17.14 -22.33
C GLU A 259 0.84 -17.95 -23.07
N GLU A 260 -0.34 -18.10 -22.50
CA GLU A 260 -1.46 -18.77 -23.17
C GLU A 260 -2.18 -17.86 -24.18
N ILE A 261 -2.35 -16.58 -23.86
CA ILE A 261 -3.20 -15.66 -24.62
C ILE A 261 -2.45 -15.01 -25.79
N LEU A 262 -1.22 -14.53 -25.58
CA LEU A 262 -0.48 -13.76 -26.59
C LEU A 262 -0.22 -14.55 -27.89
N PRO A 263 0.14 -15.85 -27.86
CA PRO A 263 0.25 -16.63 -29.09
C PRO A 263 -1.03 -16.67 -29.92
N LYS A 264 -2.20 -16.74 -29.27
CA LYS A 264 -3.50 -16.78 -29.97
C LYS A 264 -3.78 -15.46 -30.68
N ILE A 265 -3.44 -14.34 -30.04
CA ILE A 265 -3.55 -13.01 -30.66
C ILE A 265 -2.61 -12.88 -31.86
N VAL A 266 -1.34 -13.28 -31.69
CA VAL A 266 -0.33 -13.17 -32.75
C VAL A 266 -0.63 -14.10 -33.93
N ALA A 267 -1.15 -15.29 -33.69
CA ALA A 267 -1.48 -16.25 -34.73
C ALA A 267 -2.71 -15.87 -35.56
N ASN A 268 -3.52 -14.90 -35.11
CA ASN A 268 -4.73 -14.47 -35.83
C ASN A 268 -4.41 -13.32 -36.81
N PRO A 269 -4.33 -13.57 -38.12
CA PRO A 269 -3.98 -12.53 -39.10
C PRO A 269 -5.08 -11.48 -39.31
N ALA A 270 -6.30 -11.71 -38.79
CA ALA A 270 -7.41 -10.75 -38.87
C ALA A 270 -7.16 -9.54 -37.95
N TYR A 271 -6.50 -9.76 -36.80
CA TYR A 271 -6.17 -8.67 -35.88
C TYR A 271 -5.16 -7.71 -36.50
N LYS A 272 -5.61 -6.48 -36.74
CA LYS A 272 -4.80 -5.35 -37.20
C LYS A 272 -4.43 -4.41 -36.05
N ASN A 273 -5.16 -4.49 -34.94
CA ASN A 273 -4.96 -3.65 -33.76
C ASN A 273 -4.91 -4.50 -32.49
N LEU A 274 -4.01 -4.17 -31.58
CA LEU A 274 -3.94 -4.71 -30.23
C LEU A 274 -3.97 -3.56 -29.22
N ILE A 275 -4.93 -3.59 -28.31
CA ILE A 275 -5.01 -2.67 -27.17
C ILE A 275 -4.52 -3.42 -25.93
N ILE A 276 -3.42 -2.96 -25.32
CA ILE A 276 -2.94 -3.44 -24.03
C ILE A 276 -3.40 -2.46 -22.95
N ASP A 277 -4.29 -2.90 -22.07
CA ASP A 277 -4.75 -2.09 -20.95
C ASP A 277 -3.91 -2.36 -19.69
N LEU A 278 -3.09 -1.38 -19.31
CA LEU A 278 -2.27 -1.36 -18.10
C LEU A 278 -2.81 -0.38 -17.04
N ARG A 279 -4.02 0.17 -17.23
CA ARG A 279 -4.66 1.02 -16.19
C ARG A 279 -4.80 0.21 -14.91
N ASN A 280 -4.48 0.85 -13.78
CA ASN A 280 -4.49 0.22 -12.45
C ASN A 280 -3.50 -0.93 -12.24
N ASN A 281 -2.55 -1.15 -13.16
CA ASN A 281 -1.47 -2.13 -12.99
C ASN A 281 -0.27 -1.49 -12.29
N GLY A 282 -0.13 -1.72 -10.99
CA GLY A 282 0.98 -1.21 -10.19
C GLY A 282 2.35 -1.87 -10.46
N GLY A 283 2.41 -2.82 -11.40
CA GLY A 283 3.61 -3.59 -11.72
C GLY A 283 3.58 -5.00 -11.13
N GLY A 284 4.75 -5.51 -10.73
CA GLY A 284 4.90 -6.86 -10.20
C GLY A 284 6.10 -7.57 -10.81
N GLY A 285 5.94 -8.86 -11.10
CA GLY A 285 7.00 -9.71 -11.63
C GLY A 285 7.67 -9.18 -12.90
N ILE A 286 9.00 -9.18 -12.93
CA ILE A 286 9.77 -8.74 -14.10
C ILE A 286 9.67 -9.74 -15.27
N SER A 287 9.56 -11.04 -14.99
CA SER A 287 9.49 -12.09 -16.02
C SER A 287 8.21 -11.99 -16.89
N PRO A 288 7.00 -11.83 -16.32
CA PRO A 288 5.79 -11.60 -17.12
C PRO A 288 5.83 -10.35 -18.01
N ALA A 289 6.51 -9.29 -17.59
CA ALA A 289 6.73 -8.12 -18.43
C ALA A 289 7.65 -8.42 -19.64
N PHE A 290 8.73 -9.19 -19.42
CA PHE A 290 9.56 -9.69 -20.53
C PHE A 290 8.76 -10.65 -21.44
N ALA A 291 7.86 -11.46 -20.88
CA ALA A 291 6.98 -12.33 -21.66
C ALA A 291 6.07 -11.50 -22.57
N LEU A 292 5.47 -10.41 -22.09
CA LEU A 292 4.71 -9.48 -22.92
C LEU A 292 5.57 -8.89 -24.05
N ALA A 293 6.78 -8.42 -23.73
CA ALA A 293 7.69 -7.84 -24.72
C ALA A 293 8.01 -8.80 -25.88
N LYS A 294 8.21 -10.09 -25.59
CA LYS A 294 8.47 -11.15 -26.60
C LYS A 294 7.38 -11.33 -27.66
N TYR A 295 6.22 -10.69 -27.53
CA TYR A 295 5.16 -10.75 -28.55
C TYR A 295 4.89 -9.42 -29.24
N VAL A 296 5.58 -8.35 -28.85
CA VAL A 296 5.35 -6.99 -29.38
C VAL A 296 6.61 -6.28 -29.86
N THR A 297 7.80 -6.90 -29.70
CA THR A 297 9.07 -6.33 -30.17
C THR A 297 9.58 -7.06 -31.42
N THR A 298 9.97 -6.29 -32.45
CA THR A 298 10.45 -6.82 -33.74
C THR A 298 11.97 -6.85 -33.87
N GLU A 299 12.67 -6.28 -32.89
CA GLU A 299 14.12 -6.07 -32.85
C GLU A 299 14.60 -6.05 -31.40
N ASP A 300 15.92 -6.11 -31.19
CA ASP A 300 16.51 -5.89 -29.87
C ASP A 300 16.25 -4.44 -29.45
N LEU A 301 15.63 -4.26 -28.28
CA LEU A 301 15.35 -2.94 -27.73
C LEU A 301 16.04 -2.77 -26.38
N GLU A 302 16.98 -1.85 -26.33
CA GLU A 302 17.58 -1.40 -25.08
C GLU A 302 16.52 -0.73 -24.21
N VAL A 303 16.25 -1.30 -23.04
CA VAL A 303 15.24 -0.77 -22.11
C VAL A 303 15.87 0.31 -21.24
N GLY A 304 17.03 -0.01 -20.66
CA GLY A 304 17.71 0.81 -19.67
C GLY A 304 18.54 -0.04 -18.73
N TYR A 305 18.96 0.54 -17.61
CA TYR A 305 19.79 -0.15 -16.64
C TYR A 305 19.48 0.28 -15.21
N PHE A 306 19.74 -0.64 -14.30
CA PHE A 306 19.68 -0.44 -12.87
C PHE A 306 21.09 -0.23 -12.31
N LEU A 307 21.26 0.80 -11.49
CA LEU A 307 22.49 1.08 -10.75
C LEU A 307 22.29 0.84 -9.26
N THR A 308 23.29 0.24 -8.61
CA THR A 308 23.23 -0.13 -7.20
C THR A 308 24.26 0.65 -6.39
N ASN A 309 24.19 0.49 -5.07
CA ASN A 309 25.10 1.16 -4.15
C ASN A 309 26.52 0.60 -4.12
N LYS A 310 26.82 -0.40 -4.96
CA LYS A 310 28.19 -0.89 -5.18
C LYS A 310 28.99 0.05 -6.08
N LEU A 311 28.32 1.01 -6.73
CA LEU A 311 28.94 2.09 -7.48
C LEU A 311 28.80 3.42 -6.74
N SER A 312 29.79 4.30 -6.93
CA SER A 312 29.64 5.72 -6.65
C SER A 312 29.24 6.41 -7.95
N TYR A 313 28.02 6.90 -8.04
CA TYR A 313 27.48 7.55 -9.24
C TYR A 313 26.54 8.70 -8.88
N SER A 314 26.31 9.57 -9.85
CA SER A 314 25.30 10.63 -9.80
C SER A 314 24.66 10.79 -11.17
N GLY A 315 23.33 10.76 -11.22
CA GLY A 315 22.58 10.93 -12.46
C GLY A 315 22.87 9.83 -13.49
N TYR A 316 22.49 10.11 -14.73
CA TYR A 316 22.66 9.19 -15.86
C TYR A 316 24.13 9.05 -16.28
N GLN A 317 24.56 7.81 -16.49
CA GLN A 317 25.93 7.41 -16.84
C GLN A 317 25.90 6.44 -18.05
N PRO A 318 25.83 6.94 -19.30
CA PRO A 318 25.60 6.10 -20.49
C PRO A 318 26.68 5.04 -20.70
N GLU A 319 27.93 5.34 -20.34
CA GLU A 319 29.06 4.41 -20.49
C GLU A 319 28.89 3.14 -19.64
N LEU A 320 28.16 3.21 -18.52
CA LEU A 320 27.86 2.03 -17.71
C LEU A 320 26.98 1.03 -18.45
N PHE A 321 26.08 1.48 -19.33
CA PHE A 321 25.26 0.56 -20.12
C PHE A 321 26.13 -0.40 -20.98
N LYS A 322 27.30 0.04 -21.42
CA LYS A 322 28.20 -0.80 -22.23
C LYS A 322 28.84 -1.91 -21.39
N THR A 323 29.17 -1.61 -20.13
CA THR A 323 29.96 -2.49 -19.26
C THR A 323 29.13 -3.35 -18.30
N LEU A 324 27.91 -2.92 -17.96
CA LEU A 324 27.04 -3.66 -17.07
C LEU A 324 26.61 -5.01 -17.67
N PRO A 325 26.48 -6.05 -16.82
CA PRO A 325 25.98 -7.35 -17.27
C PRO A 325 24.55 -7.21 -17.79
N GLU A 326 24.29 -7.83 -18.94
CA GLU A 326 22.93 -7.98 -19.45
C GLU A 326 22.19 -9.04 -18.62
N LEU A 327 20.96 -8.74 -18.21
CA LEU A 327 20.11 -9.69 -17.51
C LEU A 327 18.80 -9.90 -18.27
N GLN A 328 18.46 -11.19 -18.46
CA GLN A 328 17.16 -11.67 -18.95
C GLN A 328 16.46 -12.37 -17.77
N PRO A 329 15.77 -11.63 -16.89
CA PRO A 329 15.38 -12.14 -15.58
C PRO A 329 14.32 -13.24 -15.70
N LYS A 330 14.52 -14.38 -15.02
CA LYS A 330 13.51 -15.46 -14.99
C LYS A 330 12.54 -15.32 -13.83
N GLY A 331 12.85 -14.47 -12.84
CA GLY A 331 11.94 -14.13 -11.75
C GLY A 331 12.40 -12.95 -10.90
N THR A 332 11.49 -12.42 -10.08
CA THR A 332 11.73 -11.26 -9.21
C THR A 332 12.79 -11.52 -8.15
N LYS A 333 12.81 -12.72 -7.56
CA LYS A 333 13.80 -13.08 -6.54
C LYS A 333 15.22 -13.08 -7.09
N GLU A 334 15.44 -13.76 -8.22
CA GLU A 334 16.72 -13.78 -8.94
C GLU A 334 17.17 -12.36 -9.29
N PHE A 335 16.26 -11.55 -9.82
CA PHE A 335 16.53 -10.14 -10.14
C PHE A 335 16.99 -9.34 -8.91
N GLY A 336 16.30 -9.47 -7.78
CA GLY A 336 16.68 -8.81 -6.53
C GLY A 336 17.99 -9.33 -5.94
N ASP A 337 18.25 -10.64 -6.02
CA ASP A 337 19.51 -11.25 -5.61
C ASP A 337 20.68 -10.71 -6.45
N GLU A 338 20.49 -10.55 -7.77
CA GLU A 338 21.48 -9.94 -8.67
C GLU A 338 21.81 -8.50 -8.30
N LEU A 339 20.78 -7.68 -8.08
CA LEU A 339 20.98 -6.27 -7.72
C LEU A 339 21.70 -6.10 -6.38
N ARG A 340 21.57 -7.04 -5.44
CA ARG A 340 22.29 -6.99 -4.16
C ARG A 340 23.80 -7.27 -4.30
N ARG A 341 24.21 -8.02 -5.32
CA ARG A 341 25.60 -8.46 -5.53
C ARG A 341 26.35 -7.68 -6.62
N SER A 342 25.65 -7.12 -7.60
CA SER A 342 26.24 -6.47 -8.76
C SER A 342 26.32 -4.94 -8.63
N PRO A 343 27.30 -4.26 -9.28
CA PRO A 343 27.28 -2.82 -9.59
C PRO A 343 25.98 -2.32 -10.25
N GLY A 344 25.30 -3.19 -10.97
CA GLY A 344 24.11 -2.88 -11.73
C GLY A 344 23.83 -3.96 -12.77
N VAL A 345 22.72 -3.80 -13.50
CA VAL A 345 22.38 -4.66 -14.63
C VAL A 345 21.75 -3.83 -15.73
N LYS A 346 21.97 -4.22 -16.98
CA LYS A 346 21.23 -3.65 -18.11
C LYS A 346 20.16 -4.61 -18.59
N LEU A 347 19.06 -4.03 -19.04
CA LEU A 347 17.91 -4.76 -19.55
C LEU A 347 17.76 -4.47 -21.04
N ILE A 348 17.61 -5.54 -21.81
CA ILE A 348 17.34 -5.51 -23.24
C ILE A 348 16.16 -6.43 -23.49
N PHE A 349 15.12 -5.94 -24.15
CA PHE A 349 14.11 -6.84 -24.71
C PHE A 349 14.67 -7.39 -26.00
N LYS A 350 15.12 -8.65 -25.93
CA LYS A 350 15.65 -9.34 -27.11
C LYS A 350 14.58 -9.59 -28.13
N LYS A 351 14.97 -9.49 -29.40
CA LYS A 351 14.13 -9.93 -30.50
C LYS A 351 13.78 -11.40 -30.29
N PRO A 352 12.49 -11.74 -30.20
CA PRO A 352 12.05 -13.12 -30.06
C PRO A 352 12.28 -13.92 -31.35
N ALA A 353 12.46 -15.23 -31.21
CA ALA A 353 12.44 -16.17 -32.33
C ALA A 353 11.00 -16.54 -32.76
N ASN A 354 10.03 -16.38 -31.84
CA ASN A 354 8.62 -16.61 -32.12
C ASN A 354 8.02 -15.48 -32.98
N PRO A 355 6.91 -15.75 -33.69
CA PRO A 355 6.11 -14.71 -34.32
C PRO A 355 5.71 -13.64 -33.31
N VAL A 356 5.58 -12.41 -33.78
CA VAL A 356 5.20 -11.23 -32.99
C VAL A 356 4.03 -10.51 -33.63
N PHE A 357 3.28 -9.77 -32.82
CA PHE A 357 2.25 -8.89 -33.32
C PHE A 357 2.90 -7.72 -34.07
N THR A 358 2.50 -7.51 -35.33
CA THR A 358 3.06 -6.47 -36.22
C THR A 358 2.03 -5.40 -36.61
N GLY A 359 0.81 -5.49 -36.09
CA GLY A 359 -0.24 -4.50 -36.30
C GLY A 359 -0.06 -3.23 -35.47
N ASN A 360 -1.09 -2.39 -35.41
CA ASN A 360 -1.07 -1.17 -34.59
C ASN A 360 -1.23 -1.53 -33.11
N LEU A 361 -0.33 -1.02 -32.27
CA LEU A 361 -0.37 -1.22 -30.84
C LEU A 361 -0.83 0.05 -30.12
N TYR A 362 -1.74 -0.12 -29.18
CA TYR A 362 -2.22 0.94 -28.29
C TYR A 362 -2.04 0.48 -26.86
N VAL A 363 -1.60 1.38 -25.98
CA VAL A 363 -1.48 1.09 -24.55
C VAL A 363 -2.32 2.06 -23.76
N LEU A 364 -3.16 1.54 -22.87
CA LEU A 364 -3.94 2.35 -21.94
C LEU A 364 -3.22 2.41 -20.59
N GLU A 365 -3.02 3.61 -20.05
CA GLU A 365 -2.39 3.80 -18.74
C GLU A 365 -3.10 4.85 -17.89
N ASN A 366 -2.81 4.85 -16.59
CA ASN A 366 -3.24 5.89 -15.66
C ASN A 366 -2.27 6.11 -14.50
N GLY A 367 -2.61 6.98 -13.56
CA GLY A 367 -1.79 7.27 -12.37
C GLY A 367 -1.54 6.09 -11.41
N ARG A 368 -2.08 4.91 -11.69
CA ARG A 368 -1.80 3.65 -10.99
C ARG A 368 -0.98 2.66 -11.82
N THR A 369 -0.70 2.96 -13.08
CA THR A 369 0.26 2.22 -13.92
C THR A 369 1.66 2.51 -13.38
N GLY A 370 2.39 1.50 -12.91
CA GLY A 370 3.65 1.74 -12.19
C GLY A 370 4.66 0.60 -12.28
N SER A 371 5.87 0.88 -11.79
CA SER A 371 6.97 -0.10 -11.66
C SER A 371 7.24 -0.79 -13.00
N THR A 372 7.23 -2.12 -13.06
CA THR A 372 7.54 -2.91 -14.26
C THR A 372 6.76 -2.49 -15.53
N CYS A 373 5.60 -1.84 -15.40
CA CYS A 373 4.88 -1.27 -16.54
C CYS A 373 5.65 -0.13 -17.22
N GLU A 374 6.28 0.75 -16.44
CA GLU A 374 6.75 2.06 -16.91
C GLU A 374 7.89 1.95 -17.93
N PRO A 375 8.88 1.06 -17.79
CA PRO A 375 9.90 0.86 -18.82
C PRO A 375 9.33 0.29 -20.12
N ILE A 376 8.29 -0.55 -20.04
CA ILE A 376 7.60 -1.08 -21.23
C ILE A 376 6.88 0.06 -21.95
N VAL A 377 6.06 0.83 -21.23
CA VAL A 377 5.31 1.96 -21.79
C VAL A 377 6.25 2.99 -22.40
N TYR A 378 7.29 3.39 -21.65
CA TYR A 378 8.30 4.33 -22.09
C TYR A 378 8.97 3.86 -23.39
N LEU A 379 9.39 2.59 -23.44
CA LEU A 379 10.09 2.05 -24.59
C LEU A 379 9.17 1.99 -25.83
N LEU A 380 7.95 1.46 -25.68
CA LEU A 380 7.00 1.35 -26.78
C LEU A 380 6.61 2.72 -27.35
N LYS A 381 6.43 3.72 -26.48
CA LYS A 381 6.20 5.12 -26.85
C LYS A 381 7.38 5.70 -27.65
N ASN A 382 8.57 5.73 -27.04
CA ASN A 382 9.70 6.46 -27.61
C ASN A 382 10.31 5.77 -28.85
N ARG A 383 10.09 4.46 -29.01
CA ARG A 383 10.41 3.73 -30.24
C ARG A 383 9.30 3.77 -31.28
N LYS A 384 8.22 4.54 -31.04
CA LYS A 384 7.04 4.68 -31.92
C LYS A 384 6.42 3.34 -32.29
N LYS A 385 6.45 2.38 -31.36
CA LYS A 385 5.86 1.04 -31.52
C LYS A 385 4.41 1.01 -31.07
N ALA A 386 4.02 1.87 -30.13
CA ALA A 386 2.64 2.01 -29.65
C ALA A 386 2.23 3.47 -29.49
N THR A 387 0.92 3.72 -29.55
CA THR A 387 0.31 4.97 -29.10
C THR A 387 -0.19 4.81 -27.66
N ILE A 388 0.28 5.66 -26.76
CA ILE A 388 -0.08 5.63 -25.34
C ILE A 388 -1.24 6.57 -25.06
N ILE A 389 -2.30 6.09 -24.41
CA ILE A 389 -3.56 6.82 -24.22
C ILE A 389 -3.99 6.75 -22.76
N GLY A 390 -4.35 7.89 -22.16
CA GLY A 390 -4.88 7.94 -20.81
C GLY A 390 -4.27 9.05 -19.97
N GLU A 391 -3.78 8.70 -18.78
CA GLU A 391 -3.19 9.64 -17.81
C GLU A 391 -1.74 9.24 -17.51
N ARG A 392 -0.91 10.20 -17.10
CA ARG A 392 0.48 9.96 -16.68
C ARG A 392 0.59 8.78 -15.70
N SER A 393 1.58 7.92 -15.91
CA SER A 393 1.92 6.81 -15.00
C SER A 393 2.36 7.28 -13.60
N TYR A 394 2.48 6.35 -12.66
CA TYR A 394 2.74 6.64 -11.25
C TYR A 394 4.11 7.27 -10.97
N GLY A 395 5.16 6.86 -11.69
CA GLY A 395 6.54 7.25 -11.41
C GLY A 395 7.14 6.51 -10.22
N GLY A 396 7.00 5.19 -10.17
CA GLY A 396 7.56 4.34 -9.12
C GLY A 396 8.52 3.32 -9.71
N MET A 397 9.74 3.74 -10.06
CA MET A 397 10.63 2.94 -10.90
C MET A 397 11.94 2.50 -10.22
N LEU A 398 11.97 2.44 -8.89
CA LEU A 398 13.10 1.86 -8.17
C LEU A 398 12.89 0.37 -7.94
N ALA A 399 13.98 -0.40 -7.95
CA ALA A 399 13.92 -1.80 -7.51
C ALA A 399 14.09 -1.86 -5.99
N ALA A 400 13.14 -2.50 -5.31
CA ALA A 400 13.15 -2.64 -3.86
C ALA A 400 13.46 -4.07 -3.40
N SER A 401 13.99 -4.21 -2.20
CA SER A 401 14.11 -5.50 -1.51
C SER A 401 13.60 -5.40 -0.07
N PRO A 402 12.99 -6.48 0.45
CA PRO A 402 12.61 -6.58 1.84
C PRO A 402 13.82 -6.82 2.75
N PHE A 403 13.85 -6.16 3.90
CA PHE A 403 14.83 -6.37 4.96
C PHE A 403 14.11 -6.47 6.31
N THR A 404 14.25 -7.60 6.99
CA THR A 404 13.80 -7.72 8.38
C THR A 404 14.67 -6.84 9.27
N VAL A 405 14.04 -5.91 9.99
CA VAL A 405 14.73 -4.92 10.83
C VAL A 405 14.78 -5.40 12.27
N SER A 406 13.64 -5.79 12.83
CA SER A 406 13.53 -6.33 14.18
C SER A 406 12.19 -7.03 14.36
N GLY A 407 12.19 -8.30 14.78
CA GLY A 407 10.97 -9.08 14.95
C GLY A 407 10.07 -9.00 13.71
N LYS A 408 8.85 -8.51 13.89
CA LYS A 408 7.85 -8.32 12.83
C LYS A 408 8.07 -7.11 11.91
N TYR A 409 8.95 -6.17 12.24
CA TYR A 409 9.15 -4.97 11.44
C TYR A 409 10.08 -5.26 10.26
N MET A 410 9.57 -5.04 9.06
CA MET A 410 10.30 -5.19 7.80
C MET A 410 10.33 -3.86 7.06
N LEU A 411 11.47 -3.56 6.43
CA LEU A 411 11.63 -2.39 5.60
C LEU A 411 11.81 -2.82 4.14
N MET A 412 10.94 -2.32 3.26
CA MET A 412 11.22 -2.34 1.83
C MET A 412 12.16 -1.18 1.54
N VAL A 413 13.36 -1.48 1.06
CA VAL A 413 14.38 -0.46 0.73
C VAL A 413 14.61 -0.43 -0.77
N PRO A 414 14.64 0.74 -1.42
CA PRO A 414 15.03 0.83 -2.83
C PRO A 414 16.53 0.60 -2.96
N ILE A 415 16.91 -0.55 -3.52
CA ILE A 415 18.30 -1.02 -3.64
C ILE A 415 18.94 -0.69 -4.99
N ALA A 416 18.15 -0.32 -6.00
CA ALA A 416 18.67 0.12 -7.29
C ALA A 416 17.84 1.23 -7.94
N ASP A 417 18.52 2.16 -8.60
CA ASP A 417 17.97 3.28 -9.38
C ASP A 417 17.89 2.91 -10.86
N PHE A 418 16.83 3.30 -11.54
CA PHE A 418 16.62 2.96 -12.95
C PHE A 418 16.76 4.19 -13.86
N TYR A 419 17.50 4.01 -14.94
CA TYR A 419 17.58 4.96 -16.05
C TYR A 419 17.21 4.24 -17.35
N THR A 420 16.38 4.89 -18.17
CA THR A 420 16.07 4.43 -19.52
C THR A 420 17.33 4.48 -20.40
N TYR A 421 17.29 3.81 -21.55
CA TYR A 421 18.41 3.77 -22.50
C TYR A 421 18.92 5.16 -22.90
N ASP A 422 18.03 6.17 -22.96
CA ASP A 422 18.28 7.57 -23.31
C ASP A 422 18.41 8.51 -22.10
N GLY A 423 18.41 7.97 -20.88
CA GLY A 423 18.80 8.68 -19.67
C GLY A 423 17.71 9.39 -18.89
N ILE A 424 16.46 9.02 -19.11
CA ILE A 424 15.35 9.47 -18.28
C ILE A 424 15.27 8.61 -17.01
N ARG A 425 15.20 9.29 -15.87
CA ARG A 425 14.91 8.69 -14.56
C ARG A 425 13.41 8.75 -14.33
N LEU A 426 12.73 7.60 -14.44
CA LEU A 426 11.26 7.53 -14.35
C LEU A 426 10.72 7.68 -12.92
N ASP A 427 11.54 7.42 -11.90
CA ASP A 427 11.13 7.56 -10.51
C ASP A 427 10.70 9.01 -10.18
N LYS A 428 9.52 9.16 -9.56
CA LYS A 428 8.78 10.42 -9.33
C LYS A 428 8.33 11.20 -10.56
N VAL A 429 8.67 10.73 -11.77
CA VAL A 429 8.34 11.40 -13.03
C VAL A 429 7.19 10.67 -13.74
N GLY A 430 7.31 9.36 -13.91
CA GLY A 430 6.40 8.55 -14.71
C GLY A 430 6.58 8.76 -16.21
N VAL A 431 5.62 8.27 -16.99
CA VAL A 431 5.53 8.38 -18.44
C VAL A 431 4.26 9.15 -18.76
N GLU A 432 4.38 10.21 -19.56
CA GLU A 432 3.22 10.94 -20.10
C GLU A 432 2.62 10.18 -21.29
N PRO A 433 1.29 10.14 -21.44
CA PRO A 433 0.65 9.53 -22.61
C PRO A 433 0.91 10.36 -23.87
N ASP A 434 0.74 9.77 -25.05
CA ASP A 434 0.71 10.52 -26.31
C ASP A 434 -0.60 11.28 -26.46
N ILE A 435 -1.69 10.70 -25.96
CA ILE A 435 -3.04 11.27 -25.99
C ILE A 435 -3.60 11.29 -24.56
N ALA A 436 -3.60 12.47 -23.96
CA ALA A 436 -4.10 12.68 -22.61
C ALA A 436 -5.64 12.73 -22.59
N VAL A 437 -6.25 11.78 -21.87
CA VAL A 437 -7.69 11.70 -21.60
C VAL A 437 -7.90 11.13 -20.20
N LYS A 438 -9.10 11.31 -19.63
CA LYS A 438 -9.40 10.68 -18.33
C LYS A 438 -9.31 9.16 -18.45
N SER A 439 -8.88 8.49 -17.39
CA SER A 439 -8.68 7.03 -17.38
C SER A 439 -9.90 6.25 -17.90
N ASP A 440 -11.12 6.68 -17.54
CA ASP A 440 -12.38 6.04 -17.95
C ASP A 440 -12.67 6.19 -19.45
N ASP A 441 -12.17 7.24 -20.09
CA ASP A 441 -12.38 7.54 -21.51
C ASP A 441 -11.33 6.90 -22.43
N ALA A 442 -10.22 6.38 -21.87
CA ALA A 442 -9.06 5.92 -22.63
C ALA A 442 -9.37 4.82 -23.65
N LEU A 443 -10.18 3.83 -23.28
CA LEU A 443 -10.58 2.75 -24.18
C LEU A 443 -11.45 3.26 -25.34
N ASN A 444 -12.42 4.12 -25.03
CA ASN A 444 -13.28 4.73 -26.04
C ASN A 444 -12.45 5.54 -27.03
N LYS A 445 -11.44 6.27 -26.52
CA LYS A 445 -10.54 7.05 -27.37
C LYS A 445 -9.70 6.16 -28.29
N ALA A 446 -9.17 5.04 -27.79
CA ALA A 446 -8.43 4.09 -28.61
C ALA A 446 -9.30 3.52 -29.75
N LEU A 447 -10.55 3.15 -29.45
CA LEU A 447 -11.49 2.63 -30.43
C LEU A 447 -11.89 3.69 -31.47
N GLU A 448 -12.07 4.95 -31.07
CA GLU A 448 -12.31 6.07 -31.99
C GLU A 448 -11.17 6.23 -32.99
N ILE A 449 -9.92 6.20 -32.52
CA ILE A 449 -8.71 6.29 -33.34
C ILE A 449 -8.65 5.14 -34.33
N ILE A 450 -8.82 3.90 -33.85
CA ILE A 450 -8.81 2.69 -34.68
C ILE A 450 -9.87 2.77 -35.79
N ASN A 451 -11.10 3.19 -35.45
CA ASN A 451 -12.21 3.25 -36.42
C ASN A 451 -12.07 4.41 -37.41
N SER A 452 -11.42 5.51 -37.03
CA SER A 452 -11.23 6.68 -37.89
C SER A 452 -10.06 6.56 -38.88
N GLY A 453 -9.14 5.61 -38.65
CA GLY A 453 -7.93 5.44 -39.45
C GLY A 453 -6.90 6.58 -39.31
N LYS A 454 -7.12 7.55 -38.40
CA LYS A 454 -6.18 8.65 -38.13
C LYS A 454 -5.16 8.20 -37.08
N LYS A 455 -3.86 8.30 -37.40
CA LYS A 455 -2.76 8.12 -36.44
C LYS A 455 -2.36 9.45 -35.82
#